data_AF-A0A7M3YHR9-F1
#
_entry.id   AF-A0A7M3YHR9-F1
#
_cell.length_a   1.000
_cell.length_b   1.000
_cell.length_c   1.000
_cell.angle_alpha   90.00
_cell.angle_beta   90.00
_cell.angle_gamma   90.00
#
_symmetry.space_group_name_H-M   'P 1'
#
loop_
_entity.id
_entity.type
_entity.pdbx_description
1 polymer ?
#
loop_
_entity_poly.entity_id
_entity_poly.type
_entity_poly.pdbx_seq_one_letter_code
_entity_poly.pdbx_strand_id
1 'polypeptide(L)' 'MSSSYYPLWIEKLVFLALVSSGIYAGFFLQDHLDGASLILSWVCGIPLVVLVLTEGIGRALQSNHSK' A
#
# COMPACT_ATOMS: atom_id res chain seq x y z
N MET A 1 -25.54 -15.58 -16.78
CA MET A 1 -24.16 -15.08 -16.69
C MET A 1 -24.10 -14.05 -15.56
N SER A 2 -24.12 -14.48 -14.30
CA SER A 2 -23.99 -13.57 -13.15
C SER A 2 -22.52 -13.23 -12.96
N SER A 3 -22.05 -12.22 -13.69
CA SER A 3 -20.70 -11.69 -13.52
C SER A 3 -20.63 -11.04 -12.14
N SER A 4 -20.13 -11.77 -11.13
CA SER A 4 -19.81 -11.21 -9.83
C SER A 4 -18.59 -10.31 -10.04
N TYR A 5 -18.85 -9.06 -10.40
CA TYR A 5 -17.82 -8.05 -10.58
C TYR A 5 -17.10 -7.86 -9.24
N TYR A 6 -15.81 -8.17 -9.20
CA TYR A 6 -14.97 -7.78 -8.08
C TYR A 6 -15.13 -6.26 -7.87
N PRO A 7 -15.53 -5.81 -6.68
CA PRO A 7 -16.03 -4.46 -6.56
C PRO A 7 -14.85 -3.51 -6.25
N LEU A 8 -14.52 -2.63 -7.20
CA LEU A 8 -13.35 -1.72 -7.20
C LEU A 8 -13.18 -0.86 -5.94
N TRP A 9 -14.24 -0.62 -5.17
CA TRP A 9 -14.18 0.11 -3.91
C TRP A 9 -13.32 -0.59 -2.85
N ILE A 10 -13.19 -1.92 -2.89
CA ILE A 10 -12.34 -2.68 -1.96
C ILE A 10 -10.87 -2.32 -2.18
N GLU A 11 -10.40 -2.23 -3.43
CA GLU A 11 -9.02 -1.81 -3.72
C GLU A 11 -8.74 -0.38 -3.23
N LYS A 12 -9.72 0.51 -3.33
CA LYS A 12 -9.59 1.88 -2.79
C LYS A 12 -9.45 1.89 -1.27
N LEU A 13 -10.22 1.05 -0.56
CA LEU A 13 -10.10 0.93 0.90
C LEU A 13 -8.74 0.35 1.32
N VAL A 14 -8.26 -0.66 0.59
CA VAL A 14 -6.93 -1.24 0.82
C VAL A 14 -5.84 -0.19 0.59
N PHE A 15 -5.92 0.58 -0.49
CA PHE A 15 -4.98 1.66 -0.76
C PHE A 15 -4.99 2.72 0.36
N LEU A 16 -6.17 3.14 0.81
CA LEU A 16 -6.30 4.11 1.90
C LEU A 16 -5.71 3.58 3.22
N ALA A 17 -5.92 2.29 3.51
CA ALA A 17 -5.35 1.63 4.68
C ALA A 17 -3.82 1.53 4.60
N LEU A 18 -3.27 1.21 3.41
CA LEU A 18 -1.82 1.18 3.20
C LEU A 18 -1.18 2.57 3.33
N VAL A 19 -1.81 3.60 2.77
CA VAL A 19 -1.32 4.99 2.89
C VAL A 19 -1.36 5.46 4.34
N SER A 20 -2.47 5.27 5.05
CA SER A 20 -2.58 5.66 6.46
C SER A 20 -1.59 4.91 7.36
N SER A 21 -1.42 3.61 7.13
CA SER A 21 -0.39 2.81 7.80
C SER A 21 1.03 3.29 7.47
N GLY A 22 1.28 3.65 6.21
CA GLY A 22 2.55 4.23 5.78
C GLY A 22 2.86 5.56 6.46
N ILE A 23 1.87 6.45 6.61
CA ILE A 23 2.02 7.71 7.34
C ILE A 23 2.33 7.44 8.81
N TYR A 24 1.60 6.52 9.45
CA TYR A 24 1.86 6.11 10.84
C TYR A 24 3.28 5.53 11.01
N ALA A 25 3.71 4.66 10.11
CA ALA A 25 5.06 4.12 10.10
C ALA A 25 6.12 5.22 9.92
N GLY A 26 5.84 6.23 9.08
CA GLY A 26 6.70 7.40 8.91
C GLY A 26 6.88 8.21 10.19
N PHE A 27 5.80 8.41 10.95
CA PHE A 27 5.89 9.04 12.27
C PHE A 27 6.74 8.22 13.24
N PHE A 28 6.55 6.91 13.27
CA PHE A 28 7.36 6.03 14.13
C PHE A 28 8.84 5.99 13.71
N LEU A 29 9.14 6.04 12.40
CA LEU A 29 10.50 6.06 11.88
C LEU A 29 11.26 7.35 12.25
N GLN A 30 10.55 8.43 12.54
CA GLN A 30 11.15 9.70 12.94
C GLN A 30 11.90 9.63 14.27
N ASP A 31 11.55 8.68 15.15
CA ASP A 31 12.29 8.45 16.40
C ASP A 31 13.57 7.63 16.21
N HIS A 32 13.79 7.07 15.00
CA HIS A 32 14.90 6.16 14.70
C HIS A 32 15.82 6.65 13.58
N LEU A 33 15.36 7.59 12.75
CA LEU A 33 16.09 8.10 11.59
C LEU A 33 16.12 9.62 11.62
N ASP A 34 17.26 10.19 11.23
CA ASP A 34 17.46 11.63 11.15
C ASP A 34 17.90 12.10 9.76
N GLY A 35 17.67 13.38 9.49
CA GLY A 35 18.17 14.09 8.31
C GLY A 35 17.81 13.41 6.98
N ALA A 36 18.84 13.11 6.18
CA ALA A 36 18.66 12.57 4.82
C ALA A 36 17.96 11.21 4.79
N SER A 37 18.22 10.33 5.77
CA SER A 37 17.59 9.01 5.81
C SER A 37 16.11 9.09 6.13
N LEU A 38 15.71 10.04 6.98
CA LEU A 38 14.30 10.27 7.28
C LEU A 38 13.57 10.78 6.02
N ILE A 39 14.14 11.75 5.32
CA ILE A 39 13.56 12.29 4.08
C ILE A 39 13.44 11.21 3.01
N LEU A 40 14.46 10.39 2.81
CA LEU A 40 14.43 9.26 1.87
C LEU A 40 13.34 8.25 2.22
N SER A 41 13.16 7.93 3.50
CA SER A 41 12.09 7.04 3.97
C SER A 41 10.71 7.63 3.69
N TRP A 42 10.49 8.93 3.93
CA TRP A 42 9.20 9.59 3.71
C TRP A 42 8.84 9.80 2.24
N VAL A 43 9.80 10.21 1.41
CA VAL A 43 9.56 10.59 0.01
C VAL A 43 9.64 9.39 -0.94
N CYS A 44 10.49 8.41 -0.65
CA CYS A 44 10.75 7.29 -1.54
C CYS A 44 10.45 5.93 -0.90
N GLY A 45 10.92 5.67 0.31
CA GLY A 45 10.81 4.35 0.95
C GLY A 45 9.36 3.92 1.19
N ILE A 46 8.64 4.68 2.00
CA ILE A 46 7.24 4.42 2.36
C ILE A 46 6.35 4.43 1.11
N PRO A 47 6.43 5.41 0.19
CA PRO A 47 5.66 5.37 -1.05
C PRO A 47 5.93 4.14 -1.92
N LEU A 48 7.19 3.71 -2.03
CA LEU A 48 7.56 2.52 -2.81
C LEU A 48 7.00 1.24 -2.17
N VAL A 49 7.04 1.12 -0.84
CA VAL A 49 6.42 0.00 -0.12
C VAL A 49 4.91 -0.04 -0.37
N VAL A 50 4.22 1.11 -0.28
CA VAL A 50 2.78 1.19 -0.56
C VAL A 50 2.47 0.75 -1.99
N LEU A 51 3.26 1.18 -2.98
CA LEU A 51 3.10 0.76 -4.38
C LEU A 51 3.26 -0.75 -4.55
N VAL A 52 4.35 -1.32 -4.04
CA VAL A 52 4.63 -2.76 -4.15
C VAL A 52 3.54 -3.60 -3.49
N LEU A 53 3.08 -3.20 -2.30
CA LEU A 53 2.01 -3.89 -1.60
C LEU A 53 0.67 -3.78 -2.35
N THR A 54 0.35 -2.61 -2.89
CA THR A 54 -0.88 -2.41 -3.67
C THR A 54 -0.87 -3.28 -4.94
N GLU A 55 0.24 -3.32 -5.68
CA GLU A 55 0.37 -4.18 -6.85
C GLU A 55 0.32 -5.67 -6.48
N GLY A 56 1.03 -6.06 -5.41
CA GLY A 56 1.06 -7.44 -4.93
C GLY A 56 -0.32 -7.94 -4.53
N ILE A 57 -1.11 -7.12 -3.81
CA ILE A 57 -2.48 -7.45 -3.43
C ILE A 57 -3.36 -7.56 -4.68
N GLY A 58 -3.25 -6.63 -5.63
CA GLY A 58 -3.99 -6.70 -6.90
C GLY A 58 -3.71 -7.99 -7.67
N ARG A 59 -2.43 -8.39 -7.78
CA ARG A 59 -2.03 -9.66 -8.42
C ARG A 59 -2.55 -10.88 -7.67
N ALA A 60 -2.49 -10.88 -6.34
CA ALA A 60 -2.98 -11.98 -5.51
C ALA A 60 -4.49 -12.18 -5.64
N LEU A 61 -5.26 -11.08 -5.65
CA LEU A 61 -6.70 -11.11 -5.84
C LEU A 61 -7.07 -11.56 -7.25
N GLN A 62 -6.40 -11.05 -8.29
CA GLN A 62 -6.57 -11.52 -9.66
C GLN A 62 -6.27 -13.02 -9.81
N SER A 63 -5.22 -13.51 -9.16
CA SER A 63 -4.88 -14.95 -9.16
C SER A 63 -5.95 -15.82 -8.51
N ASN A 64 -6.64 -15.33 -7.47
CA ASN A 64 -7.69 -16.08 -6.79
C ASN A 64 -9.03 -16.06 -7.53
N HIS A 65 -9.30 -14.98 -8.27
CA HIS A 65 -10.51 -14.83 -9.08
C HIS A 65 -10.36 -15.39 -10.51
N SER A 66 -9.15 -15.62 -10.99
CA SER A 66 -8.87 -16.32 -12.25
C SER A 66 -8.94 -17.83 -12.04
N LYS A 67 -10.16 -18.37 -12.06
CA LYS A 67 -10.47 -19.77 -12.38
C LYS A 67 -11.61 -19.81 -13.38
#